data_AF-A0A6L7CYA9-F1
#
_entry.id   AF-A0A6L7CYA9-F1
#
_cell.length_a   1.000
_cell.length_b   1.000
_cell.length_c   1.000
_cell.angle_alpha   90.00
_cell.angle_beta   90.00
_cell.angle_gamma   90.00
#
_symmetry.space_group_name_H-M   'P 1'
#
loop_
_entity.id
_entity.type
_entity.pdbx_description
1 polymer ?
#
loop_
_entity_poly.entity_id
_entity_poly.type
_entity_poly.pdbx_seq_one_letter_code
_entity_poly.pdbx_strand_id
1 'polypeptide(L)'
;ICDVLFAFPGILLAIAVVAVLGSGIANVIIAVAIFSIPAFARLVRGNTLVLKQQTFIESARSIGASDMTILLRHILPGTVSSIVVFFTMRIGTSIISAASLSFLGLGAQPPTPEWGAMLNEARADMVIAPHVAIFPALAIFLTVLAFNLLGDGLRDALDPKIKG
;
A
#
# COMPACT_ATOMS: atom_id res chain seq x y z
N ILE A 1 -1.46 16.49 -11.24
CA ILE A 1 -0.38 15.66 -11.84
C ILE A 1 -0.46 14.21 -11.35
N CYS A 2 -0.48 13.93 -10.03
CA CYS A 2 -0.67 12.56 -9.53
C CYS A 2 -2.00 11.89 -9.97
N ASP A 3 -3.04 12.66 -10.30
CA ASP A 3 -4.34 12.09 -10.67
C ASP A 3 -4.35 11.37 -12.03
N VAL A 4 -3.37 11.63 -12.91
CA VAL A 4 -3.21 10.89 -14.18
C VAL A 4 -2.98 9.40 -13.93
N LEU A 5 -2.32 9.04 -12.83
CA LEU A 5 -2.08 7.64 -12.45
C LEU A 5 -3.37 6.91 -12.03
N PHE A 6 -4.43 7.63 -11.66
CA PHE A 6 -5.75 7.05 -11.38
C PHE A 6 -6.63 6.91 -12.63
N ALA A 7 -6.22 7.47 -13.78
CA ALA A 7 -6.96 7.32 -15.03
C ALA A 7 -6.87 5.89 -15.59
N PHE A 8 -5.87 5.12 -15.14
CA PHE A 8 -5.66 3.73 -15.54
C PHE A 8 -5.98 2.78 -14.38
N PRO A 9 -6.64 1.64 -14.64
CA PRO A 9 -6.76 0.57 -13.65
C PRO A 9 -5.36 0.18 -13.12
N GLY A 10 -5.20 0.13 -11.80
CA GLY A 10 -3.87 0.00 -11.17
C GLY A 10 -3.09 -1.23 -11.63
N ILE A 11 -3.78 -2.35 -11.86
CA ILE A 11 -3.16 -3.58 -12.36
C ILE A 11 -2.65 -3.43 -13.80
N LEU A 12 -3.37 -2.70 -14.66
CA LEU A 12 -2.96 -2.48 -16.06
C LEU A 12 -1.70 -1.62 -16.12
N LEU A 13 -1.65 -0.57 -15.30
CA LEU A 13 -0.46 0.26 -15.18
C LEU A 13 0.71 -0.55 -14.64
N ALA A 14 0.49 -1.39 -13.62
CA ALA A 14 1.54 -2.24 -13.06
C ALA A 14 2.07 -3.25 -14.08
N ILE A 15 1.19 -3.86 -14.89
CA ILE A 15 1.58 -4.74 -16.00
C ILE A 15 2.42 -3.95 -17.01
N ALA A 16 2.01 -2.75 -17.40
CA ALA A 16 2.76 -1.91 -18.35
C ALA A 16 4.16 -1.56 -17.83
N VAL A 17 4.28 -1.21 -16.55
CA VAL A 17 5.57 -0.91 -15.91
C VAL A 17 6.48 -2.14 -15.90
N VAL A 18 5.97 -3.31 -15.49
CA VAL A 18 6.79 -4.54 -15.45
C VAL A 18 7.12 -5.04 -16.86
N ALA A 19 6.24 -4.85 -17.84
CA ALA A 19 6.51 -5.18 -19.24
C ALA A 19 7.69 -4.38 -19.82
N VAL A 20 7.89 -3.14 -19.36
CA VAL A 20 9.03 -2.30 -19.76
C VAL A 20 10.29 -2.65 -18.95
N LEU A 21 10.17 -2.87 -17.64
CA LEU A 21 11.31 -3.14 -16.75
C LEU A 21 11.83 -4.59 -16.82
N GLY A 22 11.03 -5.52 -17.35
CA GLY A 22 11.29 -6.96 -17.35
C GLY A 22 10.73 -7.67 -16.12
N SER A 23 10.62 -9.01 -16.20
CA SER A 23 10.15 -9.85 -15.09
C SER A 23 11.13 -9.84 -13.91
N GLY A 24 10.60 -9.87 -12.69
CA GLY A 24 11.41 -10.02 -11.49
C GLY A 24 10.77 -9.39 -10.25
N ILE A 25 11.09 -9.93 -9.07
CA ILE A 25 10.48 -9.49 -7.81
C ILE A 25 10.75 -8.01 -7.51
N ALA A 26 11.95 -7.51 -7.83
CA ALA A 26 12.29 -6.11 -7.66
C ALA A 26 11.44 -5.19 -8.54
N ASN A 27 11.21 -5.58 -9.80
CA ASN A 27 10.42 -4.80 -10.75
C ASN A 27 8.93 -4.77 -10.35
N VAL A 28 8.41 -5.90 -9.84
CA VAL A 28 7.07 -5.96 -9.25
C VAL A 28 6.95 -5.02 -8.04
N ILE A 29 7.93 -5.01 -7.14
CA ILE A 29 7.95 -4.11 -5.98
C ILE A 29 7.93 -2.65 -6.44
N ILE A 30 8.76 -2.29 -7.41
CA ILE A 30 8.81 -0.93 -7.97
C ILE A 30 7.47 -0.54 -8.59
N ALA A 31 6.86 -1.42 -9.39
CA ALA A 31 5.56 -1.16 -10.02
C ALA A 31 4.45 -0.90 -8.99
N VAL A 32 4.36 -1.74 -7.96
CA VAL A 32 3.38 -1.59 -6.86
C VAL A 32 3.64 -0.32 -6.03
N ALA A 33 4.92 0.00 -5.79
CA ALA A 33 5.30 1.21 -5.05
C ALA A 33 4.90 2.49 -5.80
N ILE A 34 5.21 2.59 -7.09
CA ILE A 34 4.86 3.75 -7.94
C ILE A 34 3.35 3.97 -7.94
N PHE A 35 2.57 2.89 -8.07
CA PHE A 35 1.12 2.97 -8.04
C PHE A 35 0.56 3.46 -6.69
N SER A 36 1.28 3.23 -5.59
CA SER A 36 0.85 3.66 -4.26
C SER A 36 1.09 5.16 -3.99
N ILE A 37 2.00 5.81 -4.73
CA ILE A 37 2.41 7.21 -4.49
C ILE A 37 1.21 8.19 -4.51
N PRO A 38 0.32 8.19 -5.52
CA PRO A 38 -0.78 9.16 -5.59
C PRO A 38 -1.73 9.07 -4.40
N ALA A 39 -2.00 7.85 -3.92
CA ALA A 39 -2.87 7.63 -2.79
C ALA A 39 -2.26 8.20 -1.50
N PHE A 40 -0.98 7.96 -1.24
CA PHE A 40 -0.27 8.55 -0.10
C PHE A 40 -0.18 10.08 -0.22
N ALA A 41 0.19 10.59 -1.40
CA ALA A 41 0.28 12.03 -1.63
C ALA A 41 -1.07 12.74 -1.38
N ARG A 42 -2.18 12.15 -1.82
CA ARG A 42 -3.53 12.67 -1.58
C ARG A 42 -3.89 12.66 -0.10
N LEU A 43 -3.58 11.58 0.62
CA LEU A 43 -3.81 11.49 2.07
C LEU A 43 -3.04 12.58 2.82
N VAL A 44 -1.73 12.66 2.60
CA VAL A 44 -0.86 13.63 3.28
C VAL A 44 -1.32 15.06 2.99
N ARG A 45 -1.67 15.36 1.73
CA ARG A 45 -2.21 16.66 1.34
C ARG A 45 -3.53 16.96 2.04
N GLY A 46 -4.45 16.00 2.10
CA GLY A 46 -5.74 16.15 2.79
C GLY A 46 -5.56 16.50 4.27
N ASN A 47 -4.75 15.70 4.98
CA ASN A 47 -4.48 15.92 6.40
C ASN A 47 -3.75 17.25 6.65
N THR A 48 -2.80 17.60 5.78
CA THR A 48 -2.07 18.88 5.86
C THR A 48 -3.01 20.07 5.70
N LEU A 49 -3.94 20.03 4.75
CA LEU A 49 -4.92 21.11 4.54
C LEU A 49 -5.81 21.30 5.77
N VAL A 50 -6.28 20.20 6.37
CA VAL A 50 -7.11 20.24 7.58
C VAL A 50 -6.32 20.78 8.78
N LEU A 51 -5.11 20.27 9.03
CA LEU A 51 -4.29 20.72 10.16
C LEU A 51 -3.91 22.20 10.04
N LYS A 52 -3.57 22.66 8.83
CA LYS A 52 -3.18 24.05 8.56
C LYS A 52 -4.27 25.06 8.92
N GLN A 53 -5.54 24.66 8.90
CA GLN A 53 -6.68 25.53 9.23
C GLN A 53 -7.03 25.54 10.73
N GLN A 54 -6.27 24.83 11.58
CA GLN A 54 -6.55 24.81 13.02
C GLN A 54 -5.97 26.04 13.74
N THR A 55 -6.70 26.53 14.75
CA THR A 55 -6.39 27.75 15.51
C THR A 55 -5.01 27.73 16.17
N PHE A 56 -4.51 26.57 16.56
CA PHE A 56 -3.18 26.44 17.16
C PHE A 56 -2.05 26.69 16.14
N ILE A 57 -2.26 26.38 14.86
CA ILE A 57 -1.32 26.69 13.78
C ILE A 57 -1.34 28.19 13.49
N GLU A 58 -2.53 28.79 13.44
CA GLU A 58 -2.66 30.25 13.28
C GLU A 58 -1.95 30.99 14.42
N SER A 59 -2.15 30.54 15.66
CA SER A 59 -1.48 31.10 16.84
C SER A 59 0.04 30.94 16.77
N ALA A 60 0.53 29.76 16.37
CA ALA A 60 1.98 29.51 16.20
C ALA A 60 2.59 30.44 15.13
N ARG A 61 1.85 30.72 14.05
CA ARG A 61 2.27 31.68 13.03
C ARG A 61 2.28 33.11 13.53
N SER A 62 1.28 33.52 14.32
CA SER A 62 1.19 34.87 14.92
C SER A 62 2.34 35.19 15.86
N ILE A 63 2.93 34.19 16.52
CA ILE A 63 4.12 34.36 17.38
C ILE A 63 5.45 34.25 16.61
N GLY A 64 5.41 34.18 15.27
CA GLY A 64 6.60 34.19 14.41
C GLY A 64 7.24 32.82 14.15
N ALA A 65 6.54 31.70 14.37
CA ALA A 65 7.07 30.39 14.03
C ALA A 65 7.29 30.24 12.51
N SER A 66 8.47 29.74 12.12
CA SER A 66 8.78 29.48 10.71
C SER A 66 7.93 28.34 10.15
N ASP A 67 7.68 28.36 8.83
CA ASP A 67 6.92 27.30 8.15
C ASP A 67 7.56 25.91 8.35
N MET A 68 8.89 25.83 8.47
CA MET A 68 9.59 24.57 8.76
C MET A 68 9.28 24.05 10.16
N THR A 69 9.21 24.93 11.16
CA THR A 69 8.80 24.58 12.53
C THR A 69 7.35 24.09 12.55
N ILE A 70 6.46 24.81 11.85
CA ILE A 70 5.05 24.42 11.70
C ILE A 70 4.95 23.04 11.04
N LEU A 71 5.70 22.81 9.97
CA LEU A 71 5.70 21.53 9.26
C LEU A 71 6.18 20.38 10.14
N LEU A 72 7.37 20.49 10.73
CA LEU A 72 8.00 19.37 11.44
C LEU A 72 7.42 19.11 12.83
N ARG A 73 7.00 20.16 13.55
CA ARG A 73 6.57 20.05 14.95
C ARG A 73 5.06 19.95 15.11
N HIS A 74 4.29 20.39 14.11
CA HIS A 74 2.84 20.44 14.22
C HIS A 74 2.14 19.60 13.15
N ILE A 75 2.45 19.80 11.87
CA ILE A 75 1.77 19.10 10.78
C ILE A 75 2.22 17.64 10.70
N LEU A 76 3.53 17.40 10.59
CA LEU A 76 4.08 16.06 10.41
C LEU A 76 3.60 15.10 11.52
N PRO A 77 3.75 15.40 12.83
CA PRO A 77 3.28 14.51 13.89
C PRO A 77 1.75 14.29 13.84
N GLY A 78 0.98 15.31 13.48
CA GLY A 78 -0.47 15.21 13.33
C GLY A 78 -0.91 14.34 12.14
N THR A 79 -0.07 14.19 11.11
CA THR A 79 -0.37 13.35 9.94
C THR A 79 0.14 11.91 10.06
N VAL A 80 1.16 11.65 10.88
CA VAL A 80 1.81 10.33 10.99
C VAL A 80 0.81 9.23 11.35
N SER A 81 -0.08 9.47 12.31
CA SER A 81 -1.10 8.48 12.72
C SER A 81 -1.93 7.99 11.53
N SER A 82 -2.50 8.92 10.75
CA SER A 82 -3.29 8.57 9.56
C SER A 82 -2.44 7.89 8.47
N ILE A 83 -1.18 8.28 8.30
CA ILE A 83 -0.28 7.66 7.33
C ILE A 83 -0.02 6.20 7.69
N VAL A 84 0.27 5.93 8.97
CA VAL A 84 0.57 4.57 9.43
C VAL A 84 -0.66 3.66 9.28
N VAL A 85 -1.84 4.13 9.70
CA VAL A 85 -3.10 3.36 9.53
C VAL A 85 -3.34 3.04 8.05
N PHE A 86 -3.24 4.06 7.19
CA PHE A 86 -3.46 3.89 5.75
C PHE A 86 -2.40 3.00 5.09
N PHE A 87 -1.17 3.06 5.57
CA PHE A 87 -0.10 2.18 5.12
C PHE A 87 -0.44 0.73 5.43
N THR A 88 -0.83 0.41 6.67
CA THR A 88 -1.17 -0.96 7.08
C THR A 88 -2.33 -1.51 6.25
N MET A 89 -3.39 -0.72 6.05
CA MET A 89 -4.51 -1.12 5.18
C MET A 89 -4.10 -1.36 3.73
N ARG A 90 -3.10 -0.62 3.21
CA ARG A 90 -2.62 -0.80 1.84
C ARG A 90 -1.78 -2.07 1.67
N ILE A 91 -1.15 -2.60 2.72
CA ILE A 91 -0.31 -3.81 2.62
C ILE A 91 -1.09 -4.96 1.98
N GLY A 92 -2.34 -5.19 2.38
CA GLY A 92 -3.18 -6.24 1.80
C GLY A 92 -3.36 -6.10 0.29
N THR A 93 -3.71 -4.89 -0.18
CA THR A 93 -3.83 -4.61 -1.61
C THR A 93 -2.50 -4.75 -2.37
N SER A 94 -1.37 -4.40 -1.75
CA SER A 94 -0.04 -4.56 -2.34
C SER A 94 0.34 -6.03 -2.51
N ILE A 95 0.04 -6.88 -1.52
CA ILE A 95 0.28 -8.33 -1.58
C ILE A 95 -0.53 -8.95 -2.72
N ILE A 96 -1.82 -8.64 -2.80
CA ILE A 96 -2.69 -9.16 -3.88
C ILE A 96 -2.17 -8.71 -5.25
N SER A 97 -1.76 -7.44 -5.38
CA SER A 97 -1.24 -6.90 -6.64
C SER A 97 0.06 -7.59 -7.05
N ALA A 98 0.98 -7.78 -6.11
CA ALA A 98 2.24 -8.49 -6.36
C ALA A 98 2.00 -9.95 -6.75
N ALA A 99 1.17 -10.68 -5.99
CA ALA A 99 0.82 -12.06 -6.29
C ALA A 99 0.11 -12.21 -7.65
N SER A 100 -0.73 -11.24 -8.02
CA SER A 100 -1.39 -11.21 -9.34
C SER A 100 -0.39 -11.04 -10.48
N LEU A 101 0.59 -10.15 -10.33
CA LEU A 101 1.65 -9.96 -11.32
C LEU A 101 2.54 -11.21 -11.44
N SER A 102 2.91 -11.81 -10.32
CA SER A 102 3.66 -13.07 -10.30
C SER A 102 2.87 -14.23 -10.92
N PHE A 103 1.57 -14.30 -10.67
CA PHE A 103 0.66 -15.26 -11.29
C PHE A 103 0.55 -15.09 -12.81
N LEU A 104 0.81 -13.89 -13.34
CA LEU A 104 0.93 -13.60 -14.76
C LEU A 104 2.33 -13.89 -15.32
N GLY A 105 3.25 -14.43 -14.51
CA GLY A 105 4.62 -14.74 -14.91
C GLY A 105 5.58 -13.54 -14.86
N LEU A 106 5.12 -12.38 -14.39
CA LEU A 106 5.90 -11.14 -14.36
C LEU A 106 6.73 -10.96 -13.07
N GLY A 107 6.54 -11.86 -12.10
CA GLY A 107 7.14 -11.77 -10.77
C GLY A 107 8.44 -12.55 -10.60
N ALA A 108 8.62 -13.11 -9.41
CA ALA A 108 9.79 -13.92 -9.08
C ALA A 108 9.91 -15.11 -10.04
N GLN A 109 11.15 -15.44 -10.39
CA GLN A 109 11.47 -16.57 -11.26
C GLN A 109 12.10 -17.69 -10.42
N PRO A 110 11.92 -18.97 -10.80
CA PRO A 110 12.64 -20.08 -10.18
C PRO A 110 14.15 -19.81 -10.13
N PRO A 111 14.84 -20.12 -9.03
CA PRO A 111 14.43 -20.96 -7.88
C PRO A 111 13.78 -20.18 -6.72
N THR A 112 13.43 -18.91 -6.91
CA THR A 112 12.91 -18.07 -5.81
C THR A 112 11.47 -18.48 -5.48
N PRO A 113 11.16 -18.89 -4.23
CA PRO A 113 9.80 -19.25 -3.86
C PRO A 113 8.90 -18.01 -3.78
N GLU A 114 7.77 -18.03 -4.48
CA GLU A 114 6.80 -16.94 -4.46
C GLU A 114 5.38 -17.48 -4.71
N TRP A 115 4.42 -17.09 -3.86
CA TRP A 115 3.09 -17.71 -3.84
C TRP A 115 2.26 -17.46 -5.10
N GLY A 116 2.36 -16.29 -5.73
CA GLY A 116 1.69 -16.02 -6.99
C GLY A 116 2.24 -16.85 -8.17
N ALA A 117 3.55 -17.04 -8.24
CA ALA A 117 4.23 -17.89 -9.21
C ALA A 117 3.88 -19.38 -8.98
N MET A 118 3.84 -19.82 -7.73
CA MET A 118 3.37 -21.17 -7.38
C MET A 118 1.94 -21.42 -7.85
N LEU A 119 1.06 -20.41 -7.76
CA LEU A 119 -0.30 -20.51 -8.31
C LEU A 119 -0.31 -20.59 -9.85
N ASN A 120 0.66 -19.97 -10.53
CA ASN A 120 0.81 -20.08 -11.98
C ASN A 120 1.18 -21.51 -12.38
N GLU A 121 2.17 -22.09 -11.70
CA GLU A 121 2.65 -23.46 -11.91
C GLU A 121 1.54 -24.49 -11.62
N ALA A 122 0.78 -24.29 -10.54
CA ALA A 122 -0.29 -25.18 -10.13
C ALA A 122 -1.43 -25.32 -11.14
N ARG A 123 -1.53 -24.44 -12.15
CA ARG A 123 -2.55 -24.54 -13.20
C ARG A 123 -2.46 -25.83 -14.00
N ALA A 124 -1.25 -26.34 -14.24
CA ALA A 124 -1.03 -27.55 -15.03
C ALA A 124 -1.55 -28.80 -14.30
N ASP A 125 -1.39 -28.83 -12.97
CA ASP A 125 -1.67 -30.01 -12.16
C ASP A 125 -2.96 -29.87 -11.33
N MET A 126 -3.76 -28.82 -11.53
CA MET A 126 -4.87 -28.48 -10.64
C MET A 126 -5.93 -29.59 -10.50
N VAL A 127 -6.11 -30.42 -11.53
CA VAL A 127 -7.03 -31.57 -11.52
C VAL A 127 -6.46 -32.76 -10.73
N ILE A 128 -5.15 -32.97 -10.80
CA ILE A 128 -4.48 -34.16 -10.27
C ILE A 128 -3.93 -33.91 -8.85
N ALA A 129 -3.46 -32.69 -8.59
CA ALA A 129 -2.82 -32.27 -7.35
C ALA A 129 -3.37 -30.90 -6.88
N PRO A 130 -4.66 -30.75 -6.58
CA PRO A 130 -5.26 -29.46 -6.23
C PRO A 130 -4.62 -28.78 -5.01
N HIS A 131 -3.99 -29.55 -4.12
CA HIS A 131 -3.28 -29.03 -2.96
C HIS A 131 -2.15 -28.06 -3.32
N VAL A 132 -1.52 -28.21 -4.50
CA VAL A 132 -0.45 -27.31 -4.95
C VAL A 132 -0.93 -25.88 -5.22
N ALA A 133 -2.22 -25.69 -5.51
CA ALA A 133 -2.86 -24.38 -5.61
C ALA A 133 -3.42 -23.90 -4.26
N ILE A 134 -3.98 -24.83 -3.46
CA ILE A 134 -4.67 -24.48 -2.20
C ILE A 134 -3.72 -23.85 -1.18
N PHE A 135 -2.53 -24.42 -0.98
CA PHE A 135 -1.58 -23.90 0.01
C PHE A 135 -1.11 -22.45 -0.26
N PRO A 136 -0.60 -22.10 -1.46
CA PRO A 136 -0.21 -20.72 -1.74
C PRO A 136 -1.41 -19.76 -1.73
N ALA A 137 -2.60 -20.20 -2.17
CA ALA A 137 -3.82 -19.39 -2.06
C ALA A 137 -4.19 -19.08 -0.60
N LEU A 138 -4.14 -20.10 0.28
CA LEU A 138 -4.38 -19.93 1.72
C LEU A 138 -3.33 -19.04 2.38
N ALA A 139 -2.06 -19.18 2.00
CA ALA A 139 -0.99 -18.34 2.53
C ALA A 139 -1.21 -16.87 2.19
N ILE A 140 -1.55 -16.55 0.93
CA ILE A 140 -1.91 -15.19 0.52
C ILE A 140 -3.14 -14.71 1.30
N PHE A 141 -4.21 -15.50 1.35
CA PHE A 141 -5.45 -15.15 2.04
C PHE A 141 -5.22 -14.81 3.51
N LEU A 142 -4.58 -15.71 4.27
CA LEU A 142 -4.32 -15.53 5.69
C LEU A 142 -3.41 -14.33 5.96
N THR A 143 -2.39 -14.13 5.12
CA THR A 143 -1.47 -12.98 5.25
C THR A 143 -2.22 -11.66 5.03
N VAL A 144 -3.01 -11.58 3.95
CA VAL A 144 -3.82 -10.38 3.66
C VAL A 144 -4.83 -10.14 4.77
N LEU A 145 -5.50 -11.18 5.25
CA LEU A 145 -6.45 -11.07 6.36
C LEU A 145 -5.76 -10.55 7.63
N ALA A 146 -4.61 -11.11 8.00
CA ALA A 146 -3.86 -10.70 9.18
C ALA A 146 -3.46 -9.22 9.12
N PHE A 147 -2.95 -8.74 7.98
CA PHE A 147 -2.60 -7.32 7.82
C PHE A 147 -3.80 -6.39 7.79
N ASN A 148 -4.94 -6.82 7.22
CA ASN A 148 -6.17 -6.02 7.29
C ASN A 148 -6.67 -5.89 8.72
N LEU A 149 -6.75 -7.00 9.47
CA LEU A 149 -7.15 -6.99 10.87
C LEU A 149 -6.20 -6.17 11.75
N LEU A 150 -4.89 -6.25 11.48
CA LEU A 150 -3.90 -5.39 12.13
C LEU A 150 -4.13 -3.91 11.82
N GLY A 151 -4.48 -3.58 10.57
CA GLY A 151 -4.80 -2.23 10.14
C GLY A 151 -6.05 -1.67 10.82
N ASP A 152 -7.09 -2.49 10.95
CA ASP A 152 -8.32 -2.14 11.68
C ASP A 152 -8.03 -1.95 13.17
N GLY A 153 -7.33 -2.88 13.81
CA GLY A 153 -6.96 -2.73 15.23
C GLY A 153 -6.08 -1.51 15.50
N LEU A 154 -5.16 -1.20 14.58
CA LEU A 154 -4.32 0.00 14.68
C LEU A 154 -5.13 1.29 14.47
N ARG A 155 -6.09 1.26 13.53
CA ARG A 155 -7.02 2.37 13.31
C ARG A 155 -7.83 2.64 14.57
N ASP A 156 -8.40 1.60 15.17
CA ASP A 156 -9.24 1.72 16.36
C ASP A 156 -8.44 2.24 17.56
N ALA A 157 -7.20 1.77 17.74
CA ALA A 157 -6.31 2.24 18.80
C ALA A 157 -5.86 3.70 18.62
N LEU A 158 -5.81 4.19 17.39
CA LEU A 158 -5.38 5.54 17.04
C LEU A 158 -6.54 6.51 16.79
N ASP A 159 -7.80 6.05 16.77
CA ASP A 159 -8.97 6.92 16.61
C ASP A 159 -9.20 7.72 17.91
N PRO A 160 -9.05 9.06 17.89
CA PRO A 160 -9.20 9.90 19.08
C PRO A 160 -10.62 9.90 19.65
N LYS A 161 -11.63 9.45 18.88
CA LYS A 161 -13.05 9.56 19.23
C LYS A 161 -13.52 8.62 20.34
N ILE A 162 -12.70 7.66 20.77
CA ILE A 162 -13.06 6.71 21.84
C ILE A 162 -12.74 7.27 23.24
N LYS A 163 -12.08 8.43 23.33
CA LYS A 163 -11.92 9.18 24.59
C LYS A 163 -12.95 10.32 24.66
N GLY A 164 -14.22 9.94 24.76
CA GLY A 164 -15.31 10.82 25.22
C GLY A 164 -15.58 10.55 26.69
#